data_AF-A0A1Y4RJN0-F1
#
_entry.id   AF-A0A1Y4RJN0-F1
#
_cell.length_a   1.000
_cell.length_b   1.000
_cell.length_c   1.000
_cell.angle_alpha   90.00
_cell.angle_beta   90.00
_cell.angle_gamma   90.00
#
_symmetry.space_group_name_H-M   'P 1'
#
loop_
_entity.id
_entity.type
_entity.pdbx_description
1 polymer ?
#
loop_
_entity_poly.entity_id
_entity_poly.type
_entity_poly.pdbx_seq_one_letter_code
_entity_poly.pdbx_strand_id
1 'polypeptide(L)' 'MKDYEVNGSGVRDPVAAKAIREADRPPEDLSRAIRLMKFAADCLGFEVVGRIVLRDAETGRVWR' A
#
# COMPACT_ATOMS: atom_id res chain seq x y z
N MET A 1 -2.26 -7.62 -13.93
CA MET A 1 -3.25 -7.45 -12.84
C MET A 1 -3.75 -8.84 -12.51
N LYS A 2 -3.67 -9.31 -11.26
CA LYS A 2 -4.23 -10.63 -10.89
C LYS A 2 -5.74 -10.56 -11.05
N ASP A 3 -6.31 -11.50 -11.81
CA ASP A 3 -7.73 -11.53 -12.08
C ASP A 3 -8.44 -12.18 -10.89
N TYR A 4 -8.92 -11.35 -9.95
CA TYR A 4 -9.58 -11.79 -8.72
C TYR A 4 -11.08 -12.06 -8.94
N GLU A 5 -11.57 -12.05 -10.18
CA GLU A 5 -13.01 -12.20 -10.45
C GLU A 5 -13.55 -13.58 -10.11
N VAL A 6 -12.71 -14.62 -10.13
CA VAL A 6 -13.11 -16.00 -9.80
C VAL A 6 -12.48 -16.45 -8.50
N ASN A 7 -13.29 -17.06 -7.63
CA ASN A 7 -12.81 -17.68 -6.39
C ASN A 7 -12.10 -19.01 -6.70
N GLY A 8 -11.55 -19.67 -5.67
CA GLY A 8 -10.79 -20.92 -5.82
C GLY A 8 -11.56 -22.09 -6.45
N SER A 9 -12.89 -21.99 -6.53
CA SER A 9 -13.78 -22.98 -7.16
C SER A 9 -14.14 -22.63 -8.61
N GLY A 10 -13.56 -21.55 -9.16
CA GLY A 10 -13.82 -21.10 -10.54
C GLY A 10 -15.14 -20.35 -10.72
N VAL A 11 -15.81 -19.96 -9.63
CA VAL A 11 -17.07 -19.22 -9.68
C VAL A 11 -16.79 -17.73 -9.54
N ARG A 12 -17.47 -16.90 -10.33
CA ARG A 12 -17.35 -15.44 -10.24
C ARG A 12 -17.83 -14.96 -8.86
N ASP A 13 -16.94 -14.36 -8.10
CA ASP A 13 -17.22 -13.89 -6.73
C ASP A 13 -16.79 -12.43 -6.56
N PRO A 14 -17.68 -11.48 -6.91
CA PRO A 14 -17.38 -10.06 -6.83
C PRO A 14 -17.15 -9.58 -5.39
N VAL A 15 -17.65 -10.31 -4.39
CA VAL A 15 -17.49 -9.97 -2.97
C VAL A 15 -16.09 -10.34 -2.51
N ALA A 16 -15.62 -11.56 -2.81
CA ALA A 16 -14.25 -11.99 -2.54
C ALA A 16 -13.24 -11.09 -3.27
N ALA A 17 -13.52 -10.76 -4.53
CA ALA A 17 -12.70 -9.83 -5.32
C ALA A 17 -12.59 -8.45 -4.66
N LYS A 18 -13.70 -7.92 -4.13
CA LYS A 18 -13.73 -6.62 -3.44
C LYS A 18 -12.98 -6.67 -2.11
N ALA A 19 -13.15 -7.73 -1.33
CA ALA A 19 -12.47 -7.90 -0.05
C ALA A 19 -10.95 -7.97 -0.23
N ILE A 20 -10.46 -8.72 -1.22
CA ILE A 20 -9.02 -8.78 -1.56
C ILE A 20 -8.51 -7.39 -1.98
N ARG A 21 -9.25 -6.68 -2.83
CA ARG A 21 -8.86 -5.33 -3.27
C ARG A 21 -8.79 -4.32 -2.13
N GLU A 22 -9.73 -4.36 -1.19
CA GLU A 22 -9.70 -3.48 -0.01
C GLU A 22 -8.57 -3.87 0.94
N ALA A 23 -8.33 -5.17 1.16
CA ALA A 23 -7.20 -5.64 1.97
C ALA A 23 -5.84 -5.29 1.34
N ASP A 24 -5.77 -5.23 0.00
CA ASP A 24 -4.59 -4.82 -0.77
C ASP A 24 -4.47 -3.31 -0.98
N ARG A 25 -5.46 -2.52 -0.54
CA ARG A 25 -5.41 -1.07 -0.64
C ARG A 25 -4.37 -0.53 0.35
N PRO A 26 -3.45 0.35 -0.09
CA PRO A 26 -2.57 1.03 0.83
C PRO A 26 -3.38 1.83 1.86
N PRO A 27 -3.06 1.75 3.17
CA PRO A 27 -3.65 2.61 4.17
C PRO A 27 -3.43 4.08 3.79
N GLU A 28 -4.40 4.96 4.05
CA GLU A 28 -4.25 6.39 3.81
C GLU A 28 -3.00 6.96 4.53
N ASP A 29 -2.72 6.40 5.71
CA ASP A 29 -1.58 6.74 6.54
C ASP A 29 -0.23 6.47 5.87
N LEU A 30 -0.14 5.50 4.93
CA LEU A 30 1.07 5.25 4.15
C LEU A 30 1.44 6.49 3.31
N SER A 31 0.46 7.03 2.59
CA SER A 31 0.66 8.20 1.73
C SER A 31 0.98 9.43 2.56
N ARG A 32 0.36 9.57 3.74
CA ARG A 32 0.65 10.65 4.69
C ARG A 32 2.08 10.55 5.22
N ALA A 33 2.53 9.36 5.61
CA ALA A 33 3.89 9.13 6.10
C ALA A 33 4.96 9.47 5.05
N ILE A 34 4.76 9.06 3.79
CA ILE A 34 5.67 9.40 2.67
C ILE A 34 5.79 10.92 2.51
N ARG A 35 4.67 11.65 2.56
CA ARG A 35 4.68 13.12 2.45
C ARG A 35 5.44 13.77 3.60
N LEU A 36 5.21 13.31 4.83
CA LEU A 36 5.90 13.84 6.02
C LEU A 36 7.41 13.60 5.98
N MET A 37 7.87 12.44 5.53
CA MET A 37 9.31 12.17 5.39
C MET A 37 9.96 13.05 4.32
N LYS A 38 9.29 13.25 3.18
CA LYS A 38 9.78 14.17 2.13
C LYS A 38 9.84 15.60 2.64
N PHE A 39 8.80 16.04 3.34
CA PHE A 39 8.74 17.36 3.95
C PHE A 39 9.86 17.57 4.97
N ALA A 40 10.11 16.59 5.84
CA ALA A 40 11.19 16.66 6.83
C ALA A 40 12.58 16.76 6.17
N ALA A 41 12.82 16.02 5.08
CA ALA A 41 14.06 16.14 4.33
C ALA A 41 14.23 17.55 3.75
N ASP A 42 13.18 18.07 3.11
CA ASP A 42 13.16 19.40 2.49
C ASP A 42 13.44 20.52 3.52
N CYS A 43 12.81 20.45 4.69
CA CYS A 43 13.05 21.40 5.79
C CYS A 43 14.52 21.44 6.26
N LEU A 44 15.28 20.37 6.03
CA LEU A 44 16.67 20.24 6.44
C LEU A 44 17.65 20.46 5.26
N GLY A 45 17.16 20.88 4.10
CA GLY A 45 17.97 21.09 2.90
C GLY A 45 18.42 19.79 2.22
N PHE A 46 17.71 18.69 2.45
CA PHE A 46 17.95 17.39 1.82
C PHE A 46 16.80 16.99 0.91
N GLU A 47 17.08 16.13 -0.06
CA GLU A 47 16.07 15.52 -0.92
C GLU A 47 16.05 14.00 -0.73
N VAL A 48 14.84 13.43 -0.73
CA VAL A 48 14.69 11.98 -0.84
C VAL A 48 14.93 11.56 -2.28
N VAL A 49 16.16 11.16 -2.60
CA VAL A 49 16.57 10.71 -3.95
C VAL A 49 16.12 9.28 -4.29
N GLY A 50 15.71 8.50 -3.29
CA GLY A 50 15.37 7.08 -3.42
C GLY A 50 13.88 6.79 -3.21
N ARG A 51 13.51 5.52 -3.41
CA ARG A 51 12.16 5.04 -3.10
C ARG A 51 12.02 4.83 -1.59
N ILE A 52 10.99 5.43 -1.01
CA ILE A 52 10.63 5.23 0.40
C ILE A 52 9.86 3.91 0.51
N VAL A 53 10.40 2.98 1.30
CA VAL A 53 9.78 1.69 1.60
C VAL A 53 9.31 1.71 3.04
N LEU A 54 8.04 1.41 3.28
CA LEU A 54 7.46 1.41 4.61
C LEU A 54 6.97 0.01 4.96
N ARG A 55 7.21 -0.39 6.21
CA ARG A 55 6.63 -1.59 6.79
C ARG A 55 5.53 -1.16 7.76
N ASP A 56 4.34 -1.68 7.55
CA ASP A 56 3.25 -1.60 8.50
C ASP A 56 3.64 -2.36 9.78
N ALA A 57 3.63 -1.68 10.92
CA ALA A 57 4.13 -2.23 12.17
C ALA A 57 3.22 -3.31 12.78
N GLU A 58 1.93 -3.26 12.47
CA GLU A 58 0.93 -4.19 13.00
C GLU A 58 0.86 -5.48 12.18
N THR A 59 0.81 -5.34 10.85
CA THR A 59 0.62 -6.45 9.91
C THR A 59 1.94 -7.00 9.36
N GLY A 60 3.04 -6.27 9.52
CA GLY A 60 4.34 -6.59 8.91
C GLY A 60 4.38 -6.39 7.38
N ARG A 61 3.28 -5.94 6.77
CA ARG A 61 3.17 -5.73 5.32
C ARG A 61 4.16 -4.66 4.88
N VAL A 62 4.94 -4.96 3.84
CA VAL A 62 5.92 -4.03 3.28
C VAL A 62 5.35 -3.40 2.01
N TRP A 63 5.20 -2.08 2.07
CA TRP A 63 4.85 -1.24 0.94
C TRP A 63 6.14 -0.76 0.29
N ARG A 64 6.47 -1.41 -0.83
CA ARG A 64 7.62 -1.05 -1.65
C ARG A 64 7.21 -0.02 -2.65
#